data_AF-A0A5J4QB57-F1
#
_entry.id   AF-A0A5J4QB57-F1
#
_cell.length_a   1.000
_cell.length_b   1.000
_cell.length_c   1.000
_cell.angle_alpha   90.00
_cell.angle_beta   90.00
_cell.angle_gamma   90.00
#
_symmetry.space_group_name_H-M   'P 1'
#
loop_
_entity.id
_entity.type
_entity.pdbx_description
1 polymer ?
#
loop_
_entity_poly.entity_id
_entity_poly.type
_entity_poly.pdbx_seq_one_letter_code
_entity_poly.pdbx_strand_id
1 'polypeptide(L)'
;ELFALNPVILLVTMGGFLTNCIYCVYQNIKNKTGKCYFNVSGGVLCNNLLFCALAGILWYLQFFGLGVGQTFLKGSLVMIAFSWSILMSLNVLFSNVWGILLKEWTGTRRKTIGVLVLGMLLLVFSLIFPNLF
;
A
#
# COMPACT_ATOMS: atom_id res chain seq x y z
N GLU A 1 -22.38 10.44 0.99
CA GLU A 1 -21.86 9.07 1.12
C GLU A 1 -20.60 8.79 0.28
N LEU A 2 -20.66 8.72 -1.06
CA LEU A 2 -19.56 8.18 -1.90
C LEU A 2 -18.18 8.86 -1.75
N PHE A 3 -18.16 10.18 -1.62
CA PHE A 3 -16.93 10.96 -1.47
C PHE A 3 -16.63 11.34 -0.02
N ALA A 4 -17.43 10.88 0.96
CA ALA A 4 -17.23 11.23 2.37
C ALA A 4 -16.01 10.55 3.00
N LEU A 5 -15.59 9.41 2.44
CA LEU A 5 -14.38 8.70 2.85
C LEU A 5 -13.09 9.38 2.35
N ASN A 6 -13.12 10.04 1.18
CA ASN A 6 -11.95 10.72 0.62
C ASN A 6 -11.35 11.81 1.54
N PRO A 7 -12.12 12.73 2.15
CA PRO A 7 -11.56 13.73 3.06
C PRO A 7 -11.03 13.13 4.35
N VAL A 8 -11.63 12.05 4.87
CA VAL A 8 -11.12 11.33 6.05
C VAL A 8 -9.80 10.64 5.73
N ILE A 9 -9.70 9.96 4.58
CA ILE A 9 -8.48 9.31 4.12
C ILE A 9 -7.39 10.35 3.85
N LEU A 10 -7.74 11.49 3.23
CA LEU A 10 -6.82 12.60 3.00
C LEU A 10 -6.31 13.18 4.32
N LEU A 11 -7.18 13.38 5.31
CA LEU A 11 -6.78 13.86 6.64
C LEU A 11 -5.82 12.88 7.35
N VAL A 12 -6.15 11.59 7.36
CA VAL A 12 -5.33 10.55 8.00
C VAL A 12 -3.99 10.38 7.30
N THR A 13 -3.97 10.38 5.96
CA THR A 13 -2.73 10.28 5.18
C THR A 13 -1.86 11.54 5.29
N MET A 14 -2.46 12.73 5.35
CA MET A 14 -1.73 13.97 5.65
C MET A 14 -1.10 13.94 7.05
N GLY A 15 -1.83 13.46 8.07
CA GLY A 15 -1.28 13.28 9.41
C GLY A 15 -0.05 12.36 9.42
N GLY A 16 -0.18 11.17 8.79
CA GLY A 16 0.94 10.23 8.65
C GLY A 16 2.11 10.79 7.83
N PHE A 17 1.83 11.57 6.79
CA PHE A 17 2.85 12.26 5.99
C PHE A 17 3.61 13.29 6.82
N LEU A 18 2.92 14.14 7.59
CA LEU A 18 3.58 15.14 8.44
C LEU A 18 4.52 14.49 9.45
N THR A 19 4.06 13.44 10.16
CA THR A 19 4.90 12.74 11.13
C THR A 19 6.13 12.11 10.49
N ASN A 20 5.97 11.44 9.34
CA ASN A 20 7.08 10.85 8.60
C ASN A 20 8.03 11.91 8.04
N CYS A 21 7.50 13.02 7.52
CA CYS A 21 8.29 14.13 6.98
C CYS A 21 9.15 14.77 8.08
N ILE A 22 8.56 15.06 9.25
CA ILE A 22 9.27 15.61 10.40
C ILE A 22 10.39 14.65 10.84
N TYR A 23 10.10 13.35 10.92
CA TYR A 23 11.10 12.35 11.30
C TYR A 23 12.23 12.22 10.28
N CYS A 24 11.90 12.18 8.98
CA CYS A 24 12.88 12.15 7.90
C CYS A 24 13.77 13.41 7.91
N VAL A 25 13.19 14.59 8.09
CA VAL A 25 13.96 15.85 8.19
C VAL A 25 14.86 15.83 9.41
N TYR A 26 14.34 15.41 10.58
CA TYR A 26 15.14 15.24 11.79
C TYR A 26 16.34 14.29 11.58
N GLN A 27 16.12 13.12 10.96
CA GLN A 27 17.18 12.16 10.66
C GLN A 27 18.16 12.67 9.60
N ASN A 28 17.69 13.43 8.61
CA ASN A 28 18.54 14.00 7.56
C ASN A 28 19.48 15.07 8.15
N ILE A 29 18.99 15.88 9.09
CA ILE A 29 19.81 16.84 9.85
C ILE A 29 20.79 16.11 10.75
N LYS A 30 20.34 15.09 11.50
CA LYS A 30 21.18 14.32 12.44
C LYS A 30 22.31 13.56 11.74
N ASN A 31 22.04 12.95 10.59
CA ASN A 31 23.02 12.17 9.82
C ASN A 31 23.83 13.02 8.82
N LYS A 32 23.57 14.33 8.72
CA LYS A 32 24.23 15.25 7.75
C LYS A 32 24.18 14.75 6.30
N THR A 33 23.17 13.97 5.94
CA THR A 33 23.03 13.37 4.60
C THR A 33 22.43 14.33 3.57
N GLY A 34 22.05 15.56 3.98
CA GLY A 34 21.47 16.57 3.09
C GLY A 34 22.31 16.87 1.84
N LYS A 35 23.64 16.83 1.94
CA LYS A 35 24.54 17.03 0.80
C LYS A 35 24.49 15.90 -0.24
N CYS A 36 24.04 14.69 0.14
CA CYS A 36 23.91 13.57 -0.80
C CYS A 36 22.77 13.79 -1.78
N TYR A 37 21.71 14.52 -1.40
CA TYR A 37 20.61 14.87 -2.32
C TYR A 37 21.04 15.90 -3.38
N PHE A 38 21.95 16.81 -3.02
CA PHE A 38 22.46 17.85 -3.93
C PHE A 38 23.64 17.39 -4.79
N ASN A 39 24.23 16.23 -4.50
CA ASN A 39 25.34 15.66 -5.29
C ASN A 39 24.87 14.80 -6.47
N VAL A 40 23.55 14.69 -6.68
CA VAL A 40 22.94 13.94 -7.78
C VAL A 40 22.56 14.92 -8.88
N SER A 41 22.76 14.53 -10.15
CA SER A 41 22.31 15.28 -11.32
C SER A 41 20.83 15.68 -11.17
N GLY A 42 20.51 16.96 -11.42
CA GLY A 42 19.14 17.48 -11.31
C GLY A 42 18.12 16.73 -12.18
N GLY A 43 18.56 16.14 -13.29
CA GLY A 43 17.73 15.29 -14.15
C GLY A 43 17.33 13.96 -13.48
N VAL A 44 18.25 13.32 -12.76
CA VAL A 44 17.98 12.08 -12.01
C VAL A 44 17.08 12.36 -10.81
N LEU A 45 17.28 13.49 -10.13
CA LEU A 45 16.43 13.93 -9.02
C LEU A 45 14.98 14.16 -9.48
N CYS A 46 14.80 14.85 -10.61
CA CYS A 46 13.47 15.10 -11.19
C CYS A 46 12.78 13.79 -11.58
N ASN A 47 13.50 12.88 -12.23
CA ASN A 47 12.94 11.58 -12.62
C ASN A 47 12.51 10.75 -11.40
N ASN A 48 13.34 10.70 -10.36
CA ASN A 48 13.00 10.03 -9.11
C ASN A 48 11.78 10.65 -8.42
N LEU A 49 11.69 11.99 -8.42
CA LEU A 49 10.54 12.70 -7.86
C LEU A 49 9.26 12.39 -8.64
N LEU A 50 9.34 12.34 -9.97
CA LEU A 50 8.21 11.96 -10.83
C LEU A 50 7.76 10.52 -10.60
N PHE A 51 8.69 9.56 -10.48
CA PHE A 51 8.35 8.18 -10.16
C PHE A 51 7.73 8.05 -8.76
N CYS A 52 8.24 8.78 -7.76
CA CYS A 52 7.64 8.83 -6.43
C CYS A 52 6.22 9.42 -6.46
N ALA A 53 6.02 10.50 -7.22
CA ALA A 53 4.70 11.12 -7.39
C ALA A 53 3.73 10.16 -8.09
N LEU A 54 4.17 9.48 -9.16
CA LEU A 54 3.36 8.53 -9.91
C LEU A 54 3.00 7.30 -9.05
N ALA A 55 3.94 6.77 -8.28
CA ALA A 55 3.67 5.70 -7.32
C ALA A 55 2.65 6.14 -6.25
N GLY A 56 2.77 7.36 -5.73
CA GLY A 56 1.82 7.94 -4.79
C GLY A 56 0.41 8.12 -5.39
N ILE A 57 0.31 8.56 -6.63
CA ILE A 57 -0.96 8.69 -7.35
C ILE A 57 -1.61 7.33 -7.58
N LEU A 58 -0.85 6.34 -8.05
CA LEU A 58 -1.34 4.97 -8.25
C LEU A 58 -1.80 4.34 -6.93
N TRP A 59 -1.07 4.60 -5.84
CA TRP A 59 -1.46 4.16 -4.51
C TRP A 59 -2.75 4.85 -4.03
N TYR A 60 -2.90 6.16 -4.27
CA TYR A 60 -4.13 6.86 -3.92
C TYR A 60 -5.34 6.40 -4.74
N LEU A 61 -5.14 6.06 -6.02
CA LEU A 61 -6.17 5.52 -6.90
C LEU A 61 -6.80 4.23 -6.33
N GLN A 62 -6.05 3.48 -5.51
CA GLN A 62 -6.55 2.32 -4.79
C GLN A 62 -7.73 2.67 -3.85
N PHE A 63 -7.68 3.81 -3.16
CA PHE A 63 -8.78 4.26 -2.29
C PHE A 63 -9.97 4.78 -3.09
N PHE A 64 -9.72 5.36 -4.25
CA PHE A 64 -10.79 5.72 -5.18
C PHE A 64 -11.51 4.46 -5.69
N GLY A 65 -10.76 3.41 -6.05
CA GLY A 65 -11.31 2.10 -6.41
C GLY A 65 -12.12 1.45 -5.28
N LEU A 66 -11.69 1.62 -4.02
CA LEU A 66 -12.46 1.18 -2.84
C LEU A 66 -13.80 1.89 -2.74
N GLY A 67 -13.83 3.22 -2.91
CA GLY A 67 -15.06 4.01 -2.84
C GLY A 67 -16.08 3.60 -3.90
N VAL A 68 -15.61 3.29 -5.11
CA VAL A 68 -16.46 2.73 -6.18
C VAL A 68 -16.90 1.30 -5.84
N GLY A 69 -16.00 0.43 -5.38
CA GLY A 69 -16.30 -0.96 -5.01
C GLY A 69 -17.33 -1.10 -3.88
N GLN A 70 -17.28 -0.22 -2.88
CA GLN A 70 -18.24 -0.18 -1.79
C GLN A 70 -19.69 0.10 -2.25
N THR A 71 -19.89 0.75 -3.41
CA THR A 71 -21.25 0.98 -3.95
C THR A 71 -21.91 -0.28 -4.49
N PHE A 72 -21.11 -1.23 -4.99
CA PHE A 72 -21.60 -2.51 -5.48
C PHE A 72 -21.93 -3.47 -4.32
N LEU A 73 -21.33 -3.27 -3.15
CA LEU A 73 -21.52 -4.07 -1.93
C LEU A 73 -22.70 -3.57 -1.06
N LYS A 74 -23.61 -2.76 -1.62
CA LYS A 74 -24.69 -2.03 -0.93
C LYS A 74 -25.72 -2.87 -0.13
N GLY A 75 -25.56 -4.19 -0.06
CA GLY A 75 -26.51 -5.11 0.59
C GLY A 75 -26.18 -5.51 2.03
N SER A 76 -24.93 -5.41 2.49
CA SER A 76 -24.55 -5.86 3.84
C SER A 76 -23.56 -4.90 4.51
N LEU A 77 -24.00 -4.30 5.62
CA LEU A 77 -23.20 -3.38 6.47
C LEU A 77 -21.86 -4.01 6.89
N VAL A 78 -21.86 -5.35 7.04
CA VAL A 78 -20.69 -6.17 7.30
C VAL A 78 -19.66 -6.05 6.17
N MET A 79 -20.05 -6.16 4.90
CA MET A 79 -19.10 -6.09 3.78
C MET A 79 -18.48 -4.70 3.63
N ILE A 80 -19.20 -3.62 3.93
CA ILE A 80 -18.65 -2.25 3.89
C ILE A 80 -17.54 -2.08 4.95
N ALA A 81 -17.75 -2.63 6.16
CA ALA A 81 -16.75 -2.61 7.23
C ALA A 81 -15.51 -3.46 6.88
N PHE A 82 -15.68 -4.59 6.19
CA PHE A 82 -14.57 -5.45 5.77
C PHE A 82 -13.86 -4.99 4.48
N SER A 83 -14.46 -4.09 3.70
CA SER A 83 -13.90 -3.66 2.39
C SER A 83 -12.47 -3.12 2.48
N TRP A 84 -12.14 -2.37 3.53
CA TRP A 84 -10.77 -1.88 3.76
C TRP A 84 -9.77 -3.02 3.98
N SER A 85 -10.13 -3.98 4.84
CA SER A 85 -9.30 -5.16 5.12
C SER A 85 -9.14 -6.06 3.89
N ILE A 86 -10.20 -6.17 3.07
CA ILE A 86 -10.17 -6.90 1.79
C ILE A 86 -9.17 -6.24 0.83
N LEU A 87 -9.26 -4.92 0.67
CA LEU A 87 -8.38 -4.15 -0.20
C LEU A 87 -6.90 -4.28 0.20
N MET A 88 -6.60 -4.13 1.50
CA MET A 88 -5.23 -4.27 2.01
C MET A 88 -4.70 -5.69 1.85
N SER A 89 -5.55 -6.71 2.06
CA SER A 89 -5.16 -8.11 1.88
C SER A 89 -4.91 -8.46 0.41
N LEU A 90 -5.74 -7.96 -0.51
CA LEU A 90 -5.54 -8.12 -1.95
C LEU A 90 -4.24 -7.49 -2.41
N ASN A 91 -3.92 -6.28 -1.92
CA ASN A 91 -2.63 -5.63 -2.18
C ASN A 91 -1.43 -6.50 -1.79
N VAL A 92 -1.47 -7.04 -0.57
CA VAL A 92 -0.40 -7.92 -0.07
C VAL A 92 -0.32 -9.18 -0.93
N LEU A 93 -1.45 -9.76 -1.31
CA LEU A 93 -1.50 -10.96 -2.14
C LEU A 93 -0.92 -10.71 -3.53
N PHE A 94 -1.39 -9.68 -4.26
CA PHE A 94 -0.86 -9.34 -5.58
C PHE A 94 0.64 -8.98 -5.55
N SER A 95 1.08 -8.23 -4.53
CA SER A 95 2.49 -7.89 -4.36
C SER A 95 3.37 -9.14 -4.18
N ASN A 96 2.94 -10.08 -3.33
CA ASN A 96 3.69 -11.32 -3.10
C ASN A 96 3.63 -12.27 -4.31
N VAL A 97 2.49 -12.39 -4.97
CA VAL A 97 2.35 -13.20 -6.21
C VAL A 97 3.24 -12.65 -7.32
N TRP A 98 3.27 -11.34 -7.52
CA TRP A 98 4.13 -10.70 -8.52
C TRP A 98 5.62 -10.88 -8.18
N GLY A 99 6.00 -10.78 -6.90
CA GLY A 99 7.37 -11.06 -6.45
C GLY A 99 7.80 -12.51 -6.71
N ILE A 100 6.90 -13.48 -6.52
CA ILE A 100 7.16 -14.89 -6.87
C ILE A 100 7.31 -15.05 -8.40
N LEU A 101 6.46 -14.38 -9.19
CA LEU A 101 6.47 -14.43 -10.66
C LEU A 101 7.79 -13.88 -11.24
N LEU A 102 8.29 -12.77 -10.69
CA LEU A 102 9.59 -12.17 -11.04
C LEU A 102 10.79 -13.02 -10.58
N LYS A 103 10.56 -14.19 -9.99
CA LYS A 103 11.58 -15.13 -9.50
C LYS A 103 12.55 -14.52 -8.46
N GLU A 104 12.21 -13.40 -7.83
CA GLU A 104 13.05 -12.77 -6.80
C GLU A 104 13.30 -13.71 -5.60
N TRP A 105 12.43 -14.70 -5.41
CA TRP A 105 12.48 -15.69 -4.33
C TRP A 105 13.22 -16.99 -4.69
N THR A 106 13.88 -17.07 -5.85
CA THR A 106 14.61 -18.29 -6.28
C THR A 106 15.85 -18.61 -5.44
N GLY A 107 16.39 -17.63 -4.70
CA GLY A 107 17.51 -17.82 -3.77
C GLY A 107 17.13 -18.10 -2.32
N THR A 108 15.84 -18.09 -1.97
CA THR A 108 15.39 -18.18 -0.57
C THR A 108 15.09 -19.63 -0.14
N ARG A 109 15.25 -19.91 1.16
CA ARG A 109 14.99 -21.23 1.75
C ARG A 109 13.53 -21.65 1.50
N ARG A 110 13.29 -22.87 1.00
CA ARG A 110 11.94 -23.40 0.67
C ARG A 110 10.91 -23.28 1.80
N LYS A 111 11.36 -23.30 3.07
CA LYS A 111 10.49 -23.08 4.24
C LYS A 111 9.86 -21.68 4.26
N THR A 112 10.58 -20.65 3.83
CA THR A 112 10.08 -19.26 3.76
C THR A 112 8.99 -19.13 2.71
N ILE A 113 9.18 -19.76 1.54
CA ILE A 113 8.16 -19.80 0.48
C ILE A 113 6.91 -20.55 0.98
N GLY A 114 7.07 -21.64 1.74
CA GLY A 114 5.95 -22.36 2.35
C GLY A 114 5.13 -21.51 3.33
N VAL A 115 5.79 -20.75 4.22
CA VAL A 115 5.10 -19.82 5.15
C VAL A 115 4.39 -18.71 4.39
N LEU A 116 4.99 -18.18 3.32
CA LEU A 116 4.39 -17.16 2.48
C LEU A 116 3.11 -17.65 1.80
N VAL A 117 3.16 -18.85 1.21
CA VAL A 117 2.00 -19.48 0.56
C VAL A 117 0.91 -19.80 1.56
N LEU A 118 1.26 -20.31 2.75
CA LEU A 118 0.29 -20.55 3.83
C LEU A 118 -0.39 -19.25 4.28
N GLY A 119 0.37 -18.16 4.43
CA GLY A 119 -0.16 -16.84 4.75
C GLY A 119 -1.13 -16.33 3.67
N MET A 120 -0.78 -16.50 2.39
CA MET A 120 -1.68 -16.15 1.28
C MET A 120 -2.98 -16.98 1.30
N LEU A 121 -2.91 -18.28 1.58
CA LEU A 121 -4.10 -19.14 1.70
C LEU A 121 -4.98 -18.73 2.89
N LEU A 122 -4.38 -18.40 4.03
CA LEU A 122 -5.11 -17.88 5.20
C LEU A 122 -5.80 -16.55 4.90
N LEU A 123 -5.15 -15.66 4.15
CA LEU A 123 -5.78 -14.41 3.69
C LEU A 123 -6.98 -14.70 2.79
N VAL A 124 -6.84 -15.59 1.79
CA VAL A 124 -7.96 -15.99 0.92
C VAL A 124 -9.11 -16.58 1.73
N PHE A 125 -8.81 -17.43 2.71
CA PHE A 125 -9.82 -17.99 3.61
C PHE A 125 -10.53 -16.90 4.43
N SER A 126 -9.78 -15.95 4.98
CA SER A 126 -10.34 -14.81 5.71
C SER A 126 -11.19 -13.88 4.85
N LEU A 127 -11.00 -13.87 3.53
CA LEU A 127 -11.84 -13.12 2.59
C LEU A 127 -13.16 -13.84 2.31
N ILE A 128 -13.13 -15.17 2.18
CA ILE A 128 -14.30 -15.98 1.80
C ILE A 128 -15.21 -16.22 3.00
N PHE A 129 -14.66 -16.46 4.19
CA PHE A 129 -15.43 -16.82 5.38
C PHE A 129 -16.51 -15.78 5.78
N PRO A 130 -16.24 -14.46 5.78
CA PRO A 130 -17.25 -13.43 6.06
C PRO A 130 -18.23 -13.19 4.90
N ASN A 131 -17.98 -13.74 3.70
CA ASN A 131 -18.89 -13.64 2.55
C ASN A 131 -19.93 -14.77 2.53
N LEU A 132 -19.76 -15.82 3.33
CA LEU A 132 -20.66 -16.98 3.40
C LEU A 132 -21.81 -16.82 4.40
N PHE A 133 -21.76 -15.81 5.26
CA PHE A 133 -22.78 -15.46 6.27
C PHE A 133 -23.24 -14.02 6.07
#